data_AF-A0A7X2PR86-F1
#
_entry.id   AF-A0A7X2PR86-F1
#
_cell.length_a   1.000
_cell.length_b   1.000
_cell.length_c   1.000
_cell.angle_alpha   90.00
_cell.angle_beta   90.00
_cell.angle_gamma   90.00
#
_symmetry.space_group_name_H-M   'P 1'
#
loop_
_entity.id
_entity.type
_entity.pdbx_description
1 polymer ?
#
loop_
_entity_poly.entity_id
_entity_poly.type
_entity_poly.pdbx_seq_one_letter_code
_entity_poly.pdbx_strand_id
1 'polypeptide(L)'
;MGFGVWIDQEQGIAWAQGTHEYRPMGAAAISSTDQFRPRDFRQTRRRPVGLGNAFAGFFGSLEEVNVFLRSAPYGKSGRKTRATPAHL
;
A
#
# COMPACT_ATOMS: atom_id res chain seq x y z
N MET A 1 6.74 -7.58 10.75
CA MET A 1 5.41 -7.28 10.20
C MET A 1 5.58 -6.97 8.72
N GLY A 2 4.81 -7.62 7.85
CA GLY A 2 4.81 -7.32 6.43
C GLY A 2 3.77 -6.26 6.08
N PHE A 3 3.81 -5.77 4.85
CA PHE A 3 2.83 -4.84 4.30
C PHE A 3 2.41 -5.25 2.90
N GLY A 4 1.10 -5.35 2.67
CA GLY A 4 0.53 -5.35 1.33
C GLY A 4 0.30 -3.91 0.89
N VAL A 5 0.75 -3.54 -0.31
CA VAL A 5 0.65 -2.16 -0.81
C VAL A 5 -0.14 -2.10 -2.11
N TRP A 6 -0.99 -1.08 -2.22
CA TRP A 6 -1.75 -0.76 -3.42
C TRP A 6 -1.60 0.71 -3.79
N ILE A 7 -1.57 0.99 -5.09
CA ILE A 7 -1.45 2.34 -5.63
C ILE A 7 -2.69 2.62 -6.46
N ASP A 8 -3.57 3.46 -5.94
CA ASP A 8 -4.64 4.06 -6.70
C ASP A 8 -4.04 5.14 -7.61
N GLN A 9 -3.87 4.81 -8.89
CA GLN A 9 -3.30 5.74 -9.87
C GLN A 9 -4.28 6.83 -10.29
N GLU A 10 -5.58 6.63 -10.10
CA GLU A 10 -6.61 7.60 -10.46
C GLU A 10 -6.70 8.69 -9.40
N GLN A 11 -6.71 8.29 -8.13
CA GLN A 11 -6.83 9.22 -7.00
C GLN A 11 -5.48 9.67 -6.44
N GLY A 12 -4.38 9.04 -6.86
CA GLY A 12 -3.04 9.32 -6.35
C GLY A 12 -2.82 8.91 -4.91
N ILE A 13 -3.50 7.86 -4.45
CA ILE A 13 -3.46 7.38 -3.07
C ILE A 13 -2.66 6.08 -3.00
N ALA A 14 -1.72 6.01 -2.05
CA ALA A 14 -1.06 4.78 -1.66
C ALA A 14 -1.75 4.20 -0.43
N TRP A 15 -2.11 2.92 -0.51
CA TRP A 15 -2.67 2.13 0.58
C TRP A 15 -1.66 1.10 1.05
N ALA A 16 -1.44 1.02 2.36
CA ALA A 16 -0.64 -0.03 2.98
C ALA A 16 -1.47 -0.74 4.04
N GLN A 17 -1.56 -2.07 3.97
CA GLN A 17 -2.19 -2.90 4.98
C GLN A 17 -1.10 -3.67 5.72
N GLY A 18 -1.07 -3.55 7.05
CA GLY A 18 -0.15 -4.31 7.89
C GLY A 18 -0.58 -5.77 7.94
N THR A 19 0.36 -6.67 7.69
CA THR A 19 0.18 -8.12 7.82
C THR A 19 1.11 -8.64 8.91
N HIS A 20 0.55 -9.36 9.88
CA HIS A 20 1.34 -10.06 10.89
C HIS A 20 0.69 -11.40 11.17
N GLU A 21 1.43 -12.49 10.92
CA GLU A 21 0.96 -13.86 11.18
C GLU A 21 -0.48 -14.08 10.70
N TYR A 22 -0.73 -13.75 9.42
CA TYR A 22 -2.04 -13.89 8.74
C TYR A 22 -3.17 -13.00 9.26
N ARG A 23 -2.91 -12.10 10.23
CA ARG A 23 -3.89 -11.13 10.71
C ARG A 23 -3.66 -9.75 10.08
N PRO A 24 -4.70 -9.13 9.49
CA PRO A 24 -4.63 -7.73 9.11
C PRO A 24 -4.58 -6.87 10.37
N MET A 25 -3.51 -6.10 10.56
CA MET A 25 -3.30 -5.24 11.73
C MET A 25 -3.80 -3.80 11.52
N GLY A 26 -4.62 -3.60 10.49
CA GLY A 26 -5.10 -2.30 10.05
C GLY A 26 -4.46 -1.84 8.75
N ALA A 27 -4.90 -0.68 8.30
CA ALA A 27 -4.39 -0.06 7.08
C ALA A 27 -4.12 1.42 7.26
N ALA A 28 -3.25 1.95 6.41
CA ALA A 28 -2.99 3.36 6.23
C ALA A 28 -3.25 3.73 4.76
N ALA A 29 -3.62 5.00 4.55
CA ALA A 29 -3.81 5.59 3.24
C ALA A 29 -3.19 6.99 3.27
N ILE A 30 -2.32 7.28 2.31
CA ILE A 30 -1.62 8.56 2.17
C ILE A 30 -1.58 8.95 0.69
N SER A 31 -1.18 10.19 0.39
CA SER A 31 -0.80 10.54 -0.99
C SER A 31 0.35 9.65 -1.46
N SER A 32 0.33 9.22 -2.71
CA SER A 32 1.39 8.40 -3.33
C SER A 32 2.75 9.11 -3.46
N THR A 33 2.80 10.40 -3.11
CA THR A 33 3.99 11.25 -3.02
C THR A 33 4.46 11.47 -1.58
N ASP A 34 3.71 11.00 -0.58
CA ASP A 34 4.02 11.15 0.83
C ASP A 34 4.67 9.87 1.39
N GLN A 35 4.96 9.87 2.70
CA GLN A 35 5.59 8.76 3.41
C GLN A 35 4.70 8.28 4.55
N PHE A 36 4.59 6.96 4.68
CA PHE A 36 3.85 6.36 5.77
C PHE A 36 4.59 6.52 7.08
N ARG A 37 3.83 6.81 8.14
CA ARG A 37 4.27 6.85 9.53
C ARG A 37 3.45 5.86 10.35
N PRO A 38 3.99 5.32 11.46
CA PRO A 38 3.26 4.38 12.31
C PRO A 38 1.87 4.89 12.76
N ARG A 39 1.73 6.19 13.02
CA ARG A 39 0.47 6.84 13.43
C ARG A 39 -0.63 6.85 12.37
N ASP A 40 -0.27 6.66 11.10
CA ASP A 40 -1.23 6.70 9.99
C ASP A 40 -2.03 5.40 9.89
N PHE A 41 -1.53 4.32 10.51
CA PHE A 41 -2.17 3.02 10.56
C PHE A 41 -3.28 3.01 11.60
N ARG A 42 -4.47 2.61 11.16
CA ARG A 42 -5.62 2.43 12.03
C ARG A 42 -6.11 0.99 11.92
N GLN A 43 -6.23 0.30 13.06
CA GLN A 43 -6.70 -1.08 13.13
C GLN A 43 -8.09 -1.27 12.51
N THR A 44 -8.95 -0.26 12.62
CA THR A 44 -10.32 -0.28 12.08
C THR A 44 -10.39 0.06 10.58
N ARG A 45 -9.32 0.59 10.00
CA ARG A 45 -9.30 0.98 8.58
C ARG A 45 -9.07 -0.25 7.72
N ARG A 46 -9.96 -0.44 6.74
CA ARG A 46 -9.83 -1.47 5.70
C ARG A 46 -9.45 -0.84 4.36
N ARG A 47 -8.80 -1.65 3.54
CA ARG A 47 -8.53 -1.34 2.14
C ARG A 47 -9.86 -1.26 1.36
N PRO A 48 -10.01 -0.30 0.42
CA PRO A 48 -11.15 -0.27 -0.49
C PRO A 48 -11.23 -1.51 -1.38
N VAL A 49 -12.44 -2.02 -1.61
CA VAL A 49 -12.70 -3.19 -2.46
C VAL A 49 -12.37 -2.96 -3.95
N GLY A 50 -12.46 -1.71 -4.42
CA GLY A 50 -12.24 -1.33 -5.82
C GLY A 50 -10.79 -1.41 -6.30
N LEU A 51 -9.83 -1.63 -5.40
CA LEU A 51 -8.40 -1.64 -5.72
C LEU A 51 -7.93 -3.01 -6.24
N GLY A 52 -8.79 -3.75 -6.95
CA GLY A 52 -8.54 -5.11 -7.44
C GLY A 52 -7.29 -5.24 -8.32
N ASN A 53 -6.98 -4.24 -9.15
CA ASN A 53 -5.82 -4.24 -10.06
C ASN A 53 -4.71 -3.26 -9.66
N ALA A 54 -4.77 -2.76 -8.43
CA ALA A 54 -3.88 -1.72 -7.91
C ALA A 54 -2.70 -2.27 -7.09
N PHE A 55 -2.49 -3.59 -7.04
CA PHE A 55 -1.52 -4.18 -6.12
C PHE A 55 -0.09 -3.93 -6.57
N ALA A 56 0.71 -3.27 -5.73
CA ALA A 56 2.11 -2.96 -6.00
C ALA A 56 3.06 -4.04 -5.50
N GLY A 57 2.70 -4.74 -4.41
CA GLY A 57 3.52 -5.83 -3.89
C GLY A 57 3.45 -6.00 -2.38
N PHE A 58 4.27 -6.94 -1.90
CA PHE A 58 4.53 -7.16 -0.49
C PHE A 58 5.88 -6.60 -0.09
N PHE A 59 5.95 -6.03 1.10
CA PHE A 59 7.14 -5.41 1.67
C PHE A 59 7.36 -5.95 3.08
N GLY A 60 8.62 -6.13 3.48
CA GLY A 60 9.01 -6.66 4.78
C GLY A 60 9.01 -5.61 5.90
N SER A 61 8.98 -4.33 5.54
CA SER A 61 8.97 -3.22 6.49
C SER A 61 8.31 -1.96 5.93
N LEU A 62 7.96 -1.02 6.81
CA LEU A 62 7.42 0.28 6.40
C LEU A 62 8.46 1.14 5.68
N GLU A 63 9.74 0.96 6.03
CA GLU A 63 10.84 1.66 5.39
C GLU A 63 10.98 1.26 3.92
N GLU A 64 10.88 -0.04 3.61
CA GLU A 64 10.88 -0.54 2.24
C GLU A 64 9.73 0.04 1.40
N VAL A 65 8.53 0.14 2.00
CA VAL A 65 7.38 0.80 1.35
C VAL A 65 7.71 2.25 1.00
N ASN A 66 8.28 3.00 1.95
CA ASN A 66 8.63 4.41 1.73
C ASN A 66 9.76 4.58 0.70
N VAL A 67 10.72 3.66 0.63
CA VAL A 67 11.74 3.63 -0.43
C VAL A 67 11.09 3.39 -1.80
N PHE A 68 10.18 2.42 -1.89
CA PHE A 68 9.41 2.14 -3.11
C PHE A 68 8.56 3.33 -3.58
N LEU A 69 7.90 4.03 -2.66
CA LEU A 69 7.14 5.23 -3.00
C LEU A 69 8.06 6.37 -3.48
N ARG A 70 9.25 6.53 -2.90
CA ARG A 70 10.20 7.58 -3.33
C ARG A 70 10.87 7.30 -4.68
N SER A 71 11.04 6.03 -5.06
CA SER A 71 11.81 5.66 -6.25
C SER A 71 11.10 5.90 -7.60
N ALA A 72 9.77 6.11 -7.60
CA ALA A 72 9.01 6.37 -8.82
C ALA A 72 8.01 7.51 -8.61
N PRO A 73 8.13 8.65 -9.30
CA PRO A 73 7.17 9.74 -9.17
C PRO A 73 5.80 9.36 -9.74
N TYR A 74 4.74 9.84 -9.07
CA TYR A 74 3.35 9.71 -9.49
C TYR A 74 3.16 10.21 -10.94
N GLY A 75 2.45 9.45 -11.78
CA GLY A 75 2.13 9.82 -13.16
C GLY A 75 3.12 9.39 -14.25
N LYS A 76 4.33 8.92 -13.92
CA LYS A 76 5.16 8.15 -14.87
C LYS A 76 4.76 6.68 -14.79
N SER A 77 4.53 6.02 -15.93
CA SER A 77 4.08 4.62 -16.09
C SER A 77 4.98 3.52 -15.46
N GLY A 78 5.86 3.87 -14.53
CA GLY A 78 6.87 2.99 -13.94
C GLY A 78 6.41 2.13 -12.76
N ARG A 79 5.37 2.52 -12.00
CA ARG A 79 4.85 1.67 -10.91
C ARG A 79 3.92 0.61 -11.48
N LYS A 80 4.48 -0.58 -11.77
CA LYS A 80 3.71 -1.74 -12.26
C LYS A 80 2.80 -2.25 -11.13
N THR A 81 1.50 -2.03 -11.28
CA THR A 81 0.49 -2.70 -10.44
C THR A 81 0.03 -4.00 -11.09
N ARG A 82 -0.54 -4.90 -10.28
CA ARG A 82 -1.08 -6.18 -10.71
C ARG A 82 -2.38 -6.49 -9.98
N ALA A 83 -3.00 -7.61 -10.36
CA ALA A 83 -4.15 -8.15 -9.66
C ALA A 83 -3.82 -8.40 -8.17
N THR A 84 -4.76 -8.02 -7.30
CA THR A 84 -4.69 -8.25 -5.86
C THR A 84 -4.80 -9.75 -5.60
N PRO A 85 -3.86 -10.34 -4.86
CA PRO A 85 -3.94 -11.75 -4.50
C PRO A 85 -5.24 -12.09 -3.76
N ALA A 86 -5.86 -13.23 -4.07
CA ALA A 86 -7.17 -13.62 -3.53
C ALA A 86 -7.18 -13.90 -2.01
N HIS A 87 -6.01 -14.00 -1.38
CA HIS A 87 -5.85 -14.29 0.05
C HIS A 87 -5.67 -13.02 0.91
N LEU A 88 -5.94 -11.83 0.34
CA LEU A 88 -5.90 -10.52 1.00
C LEU A 88 -7.27 -9.86 1.08
#